data_AF-A0A6F9B042-F1
#
_entry.id   AF-A0A6F9B042-F1
#
_cell.length_a   1.000
_cell.length_b   1.000
_cell.length_c   1.000
_cell.angle_alpha   90.00
_cell.angle_beta   90.00
_cell.angle_gamma   90.00
#
_symmetry.space_group_name_H-M   'P 1'
#
loop_
_entity.id
_entity.type
_entity.pdbx_description
1 polymer ?
#
loop_
_entity_poly.entity_id
_entity_poly.type
_entity_poly.pdbx_seq_one_letter_code
_entity_poly.pdbx_strand_id
1 'polypeptide(L)'
;MSERSCCSTSRLKKTLRSAGADLRLWSKTNVQACTYDNSTFFNQTTAKGHYFEKEIMLQYCYPRLDVNVSKGVNHLLKSPFSVHPKTGRISVPIDLRELDRFDPFDVPTISLICEELDRPKTAEEEEEKEDTDENEREAGERRKRRDYKQTSLAKYVKLFDQFLEGMARSWKGEHLKKSDLQKDF
;
A
#
# COMPACT_ATOMS: atom_id res chain seq x y z
N MET A 1 3.03 19.87 52.24
CA MET A 1 3.78 19.12 51.20
C MET A 1 3.86 17.67 51.66
N SER A 2 3.21 16.75 50.96
CA SER A 2 3.31 15.30 51.23
C SER A 2 3.45 14.61 49.88
N GLU A 3 4.64 14.08 49.64
CA GLU A 3 5.04 13.35 48.44
C GLU A 3 4.29 12.01 48.37
N ARG A 4 3.35 11.87 47.44
CA ARG A 4 2.84 10.55 47.04
C ARG A 4 3.71 10.00 45.92
N SER A 5 4.84 9.45 46.35
CA SER A 5 5.77 8.64 45.57
C SER A 5 5.06 7.48 44.85
N CYS A 6 5.07 7.54 43.51
CA CYS A 6 5.74 6.57 42.62
C CYS A 6 5.62 5.05 42.96
N CYS A 7 4.49 4.56 43.47
CA CYS A 7 4.30 3.12 43.68
C CYS A 7 3.74 2.41 42.42
N SER A 8 2.96 3.10 41.59
CA SER A 8 2.16 2.52 40.50
C SER A 8 2.94 2.22 39.21
N THR A 9 3.86 3.10 38.81
CA THR A 9 4.77 2.84 37.68
C THR A 9 5.72 1.69 37.96
N SER A 10 5.96 1.36 39.24
CA SER A 10 6.91 0.33 39.64
C SER A 10 6.41 -1.10 39.33
N ARG A 11 5.09 -1.36 39.35
CA ARG A 11 4.52 -2.70 39.19
C ARG A 11 4.42 -3.12 37.72
N LEU A 12 3.93 -2.26 36.84
CA LEU A 12 3.94 -2.49 35.39
C LEU A 12 5.38 -2.65 34.87
N LYS A 13 6.30 -1.77 35.33
CA LYS A 13 7.73 -1.86 34.99
C LYS A 13 8.43 -3.11 35.56
N LYS A 14 7.90 -3.74 36.62
CA LYS A 14 8.42 -5.01 37.14
C LYS A 14 7.93 -6.20 36.32
N THR A 15 6.66 -6.22 35.92
CA THR A 15 6.09 -7.25 35.04
C THR A 15 6.74 -7.24 33.65
N LEU A 16 7.01 -6.05 33.10
CA LEU A 16 7.69 -5.88 31.80
C LEU A 16 9.13 -6.42 31.80
N ARG A 17 9.79 -6.45 32.96
CA ARG A 17 11.17 -6.93 33.11
C ARG A 17 11.30 -8.45 33.27
N SER A 18 10.24 -9.14 33.70
CA SER A 18 10.28 -10.60 33.91
C SER A 18 9.61 -11.42 32.80
N ALA A 19 8.83 -10.78 31.92
CA ALA A 19 8.17 -11.46 30.82
C ALA A 19 9.02 -11.38 29.54
N GLY A 20 9.65 -12.49 29.16
CA GLY A 20 10.15 -12.67 27.79
C GLY A 20 9.01 -12.80 26.78
N ALA A 21 9.22 -12.20 25.61
CA ALA A 21 8.46 -12.23 24.35
C ALA A 21 6.90 -12.19 24.38
N ASP A 22 6.43 -11.00 24.01
CA ASP A 22 5.21 -10.62 23.25
C ASP A 22 3.84 -11.13 23.72
N LEU A 23 3.37 -12.34 23.36
CA LEU A 23 1.98 -12.73 23.62
C LEU A 23 1.63 -12.88 25.11
N ARG A 24 2.56 -13.41 25.92
CA ARG A 24 2.35 -13.57 27.37
C ARG A 24 2.35 -12.23 28.10
N LEU A 25 3.03 -11.23 27.54
CA LEU A 25 3.03 -9.88 28.06
C LEU A 25 1.74 -9.16 27.65
N TRP A 26 1.28 -9.30 26.40
CA TRP A 26 0.00 -8.77 25.93
C TRP A 26 -1.16 -9.26 26.81
N SER A 27 -1.26 -10.58 27.05
CA SER A 27 -2.31 -11.16 27.89
C SER A 27 -2.27 -10.67 29.33
N LYS A 28 -1.08 -10.55 29.93
CA LYS A 28 -0.91 -10.06 31.32
C LYS A 28 -1.18 -8.56 31.45
N THR A 29 -0.82 -7.78 30.44
CA THR A 29 -1.00 -6.31 30.44
C THR A 29 -2.47 -5.95 30.26
N ASN A 30 -3.20 -6.67 29.41
CA ASN A 30 -4.66 -6.53 29.30
C ASN A 30 -5.38 -6.89 30.61
N VAL A 31 -5.02 -8.01 31.24
CA VAL A 31 -5.61 -8.41 32.54
C VAL A 31 -5.33 -7.37 33.64
N GLN A 32 -4.12 -6.80 33.66
CA GLN A 32 -3.74 -5.81 34.68
C GLN A 32 -4.35 -4.42 34.42
N ALA A 33 -4.56 -4.03 33.15
CA ALA A 33 -5.27 -2.81 32.78
C ALA A 33 -6.77 -2.89 33.13
N CYS A 34 -7.42 -4.03 32.84
CA CYS A 34 -8.83 -4.26 33.21
C CYS A 34 -9.08 -4.24 34.72
N THR A 35 -8.08 -4.60 35.53
CA THR A 35 -8.21 -4.65 37.00
C THR A 35 -7.86 -3.33 37.69
N TYR A 36 -7.05 -2.46 37.08
CA TYR A 36 -6.66 -1.17 37.66
C TYR A 36 -7.81 -0.16 37.67
N ASP A 37 -8.79 -0.29 36.76
CA ASP A 37 -9.94 0.63 36.62
C ASP A 37 -11.04 0.37 37.68
N ASN A 38 -10.95 -0.69 38.50
CA ASN A 38 -12.00 -1.09 39.44
C ASN A 38 -11.76 -0.70 40.93
N SER A 39 -10.67 -0.01 41.29
CA SER A 39 -10.35 0.25 42.72
C SER A 39 -10.30 1.72 43.16
N THR A 40 -10.46 2.69 42.27
CA THR A 40 -10.53 4.10 42.65
C THR A 40 -11.55 4.84 41.79
N PHE A 41 -12.53 5.45 42.46
CA PHE A 41 -13.63 6.26 41.91
C PHE A 41 -14.89 5.49 41.49
N PHE A 42 -15.72 5.15 42.49
CA PHE A 42 -17.13 4.87 42.27
C PHE A 42 -17.85 6.18 41.90
N ASN A 43 -18.74 6.08 40.91
CA ASN A 43 -19.58 7.11 40.30
C ASN A 43 -18.95 7.84 39.09
N GLN A 44 -19.40 7.39 37.91
CA GLN A 44 -19.29 8.04 36.61
C GLN A 44 -18.06 7.66 35.75
N THR A 45 -17.94 6.38 35.38
CA THR A 45 -17.65 5.91 33.99
C THR A 45 -17.33 4.42 33.97
N THR A 46 -18.35 3.56 33.88
CA THR A 46 -18.19 2.13 33.56
C THR A 46 -17.75 1.86 32.11
N ALA A 47 -17.49 2.92 31.33
CA ALA A 47 -17.20 2.84 29.89
C ALA A 47 -15.71 3.07 29.51
N LYS A 48 -14.84 3.51 30.44
CA LYS A 48 -13.46 3.92 30.10
C LYS A 48 -12.46 2.76 30.00
N GLY A 49 -12.61 1.70 30.80
CA GLY A 49 -11.73 0.52 30.73
C GLY A 49 -11.91 -0.36 29.48
N HIS A 50 -12.98 -0.16 28.71
CA HIS A 50 -13.31 -1.05 27.58
C HIS A 50 -12.53 -0.75 26.29
N TYR A 51 -11.92 0.43 26.15
CA TYR A 51 -11.26 0.85 24.91
C TYR A 51 -9.74 0.86 24.98
N PHE A 52 -9.15 0.72 26.17
CA PHE A 52 -7.70 0.83 26.36
C PHE A 52 -6.88 -0.14 25.48
N GLU A 53 -7.33 -1.40 25.38
CA GLU A 53 -6.69 -2.37 24.46
C GLU A 53 -6.78 -1.91 23.00
N LYS A 54 -7.95 -1.40 22.58
CA LYS A 54 -8.17 -0.91 21.22
C LYS A 54 -7.33 0.35 20.93
N GLU A 55 -7.15 1.22 21.91
CA GLU A 55 -6.28 2.40 21.79
C GLU A 55 -4.82 2.00 21.55
N ILE A 56 -4.33 0.97 22.26
CA ILE A 56 -2.99 0.41 22.01
C ILE A 56 -2.94 -0.19 20.60
N MET A 57 -3.88 -1.04 20.22
CA MET A 57 -3.92 -1.62 18.88
C MET A 57 -3.91 -0.56 17.78
N LEU A 58 -4.70 0.51 17.94
CA LEU A 58 -4.72 1.63 16.98
C LEU A 58 -3.39 2.37 16.96
N GLN A 59 -2.79 2.67 18.11
CA GLN A 59 -1.52 3.39 18.17
C GLN A 59 -0.37 2.66 17.44
N TYR A 60 -0.38 1.32 17.46
CA TYR A 60 0.65 0.49 16.83
C TYR A 60 0.31 0.08 15.39
N CYS A 61 -0.94 -0.22 15.08
CA CYS A 61 -1.34 -0.83 13.81
C CYS A 61 -2.10 0.12 12.86
N TYR A 62 -2.64 1.23 13.35
CA TYR A 62 -3.38 2.16 12.49
C TYR A 62 -2.40 2.97 11.61
N PRO A 63 -2.70 3.15 10.30
CA PRO A 63 -1.83 3.90 9.40
C PRO A 63 -1.72 5.36 9.82
N ARG A 64 -0.48 5.88 9.88
CA ARG A 64 -0.22 7.30 10.12
C ARG A 64 -0.41 8.06 8.80
N LEU A 65 -1.48 8.82 8.69
CA LEU A 65 -1.80 9.60 7.50
C LEU A 65 -1.06 10.94 7.52
N ASP A 66 -0.32 11.24 6.45
CA ASP A 66 0.22 12.59 6.24
C ASP A 66 -0.91 13.52 5.81
N VAL A 67 -1.45 14.27 6.75
CA VAL A 67 -2.62 15.12 6.51
C VAL A 67 -2.39 16.19 5.44
N ASN A 68 -1.14 16.62 5.22
CA ASN A 68 -0.85 17.71 4.31
C ASN A 68 -0.97 17.28 2.84
N VAL A 69 -0.87 15.98 2.56
CA VAL A 69 -0.99 15.45 1.19
C VAL A 69 -2.44 15.35 0.72
N SER A 70 -3.42 15.35 1.64
CA SER A 70 -4.84 15.17 1.34
C SER A 70 -5.71 16.42 1.54
N LYS A 71 -5.19 17.48 2.18
CA LYS A 71 -5.95 18.71 2.48
C LYS A 71 -6.10 19.66 1.29
N GLY A 72 -5.05 19.81 0.49
CA GLY A 72 -4.98 20.80 -0.58
C GLY A 72 -5.16 20.18 -1.95
N VAL A 73 -5.97 20.81 -2.81
CA VAL A 73 -6.19 20.37 -4.20
C VAL A 73 -4.96 20.55 -5.11
N ASN A 74 -4.01 21.42 -4.71
CA ASN A 74 -2.81 21.73 -5.48
C ASN A 74 -1.57 20.94 -5.02
N HIS A 75 -1.76 19.87 -4.23
CA HIS A 75 -0.64 19.07 -3.73
C HIS A 75 -0.03 18.24 -4.87
N LEU A 76 1.30 18.34 -5.05
CA LEU A 76 2.02 17.57 -6.06
C LEU A 76 2.39 16.20 -5.50
N LEU A 77 1.85 15.14 -6.12
CA LEU A 77 2.20 13.76 -5.82
C LEU A 77 3.12 13.19 -6.90
N LYS A 78 3.86 12.15 -6.51
CA LYS A 78 4.71 11.42 -7.44
C LYS A 78 3.84 10.73 -8.51
N SER A 79 4.24 10.85 -9.77
CA SER A 79 3.60 10.13 -10.86
C SER A 79 3.81 8.61 -10.74
N PRO A 80 2.80 7.78 -11.05
CA PRO A 80 3.00 6.35 -11.24
C PRO A 80 4.12 6.08 -12.26
N PHE A 81 4.83 4.97 -12.08
CA PHE A 81 5.99 4.54 -12.87
C PHE A 81 7.22 5.46 -12.82
N SER A 82 7.24 6.48 -11.95
CA SER A 82 8.44 7.29 -11.73
C SER A 82 9.55 6.49 -11.04
N VAL A 83 10.79 6.74 -11.43
CA VAL A 83 11.99 6.15 -10.79
C VAL A 83 12.31 6.91 -9.50
N HIS A 84 12.52 6.19 -8.40
CA HIS A 84 12.96 6.79 -7.15
C HIS A 84 14.48 7.09 -7.20
N PRO A 85 14.93 8.35 -7.04
CA PRO A 85 16.31 8.73 -7.35
C PRO A 85 17.36 8.04 -6.48
N LYS A 86 17.04 7.74 -5.22
CA LYS A 86 18.00 7.10 -4.29
C LYS A 86 18.07 5.57 -4.41
N THR A 87 16.98 4.93 -4.84
CA THR A 87 16.88 3.45 -4.82
C THR A 87 16.84 2.85 -6.21
N GLY A 88 16.63 3.67 -7.25
CA GLY A 88 16.43 3.21 -8.62
C GLY A 88 15.12 2.45 -8.85
N ARG A 89 14.32 2.19 -7.80
CA ARG A 89 13.08 1.41 -7.90
C ARG A 89 11.99 2.20 -8.60
N ILE A 90 11.20 1.51 -9.41
CA ILE A 90 10.04 2.08 -10.09
C ILE A 90 8.85 2.15 -9.14
N SER A 91 8.09 3.25 -9.18
CA SER A 91 6.87 3.41 -8.40
C SER A 91 5.72 2.67 -9.08
N VAL A 92 5.62 1.36 -8.81
CA VAL A 92 4.66 0.45 -9.47
C VAL A 92 3.29 0.41 -8.77
N PRO A 93 2.19 0.19 -9.53
CA PRO A 93 0.90 -0.17 -8.96
C PRO A 93 0.95 -1.46 -8.13
N ILE A 94 0.11 -1.54 -7.10
CA ILE A 94 0.03 -2.68 -6.18
C ILE A 94 -1.29 -3.41 -6.40
N ASP A 95 -1.26 -4.74 -6.52
CA ASP A 95 -2.48 -5.55 -6.58
C ASP A 95 -3.07 -5.74 -5.18
N LEU A 96 -4.32 -5.31 -5.00
CA LEU A 96 -5.03 -5.43 -3.73
C LEU A 96 -5.45 -6.88 -3.42
N ARG A 97 -5.52 -7.75 -4.43
CA ARG A 97 -5.89 -9.17 -4.27
C ARG A 97 -4.76 -10.01 -3.67
N GLU A 98 -3.52 -9.60 -3.90
CA GLU A 98 -2.32 -10.28 -3.43
C GLU A 98 -1.43 -9.35 -2.58
N LEU A 99 -2.06 -8.46 -1.80
CA LEU A 99 -1.37 -7.43 -1.02
C LEU A 99 -0.38 -8.03 -0.01
N ASP A 100 -0.72 -9.14 0.62
CA ASP A 100 0.14 -9.83 1.61
C ASP A 100 1.43 -10.40 0.99
N ARG A 101 1.48 -10.56 -0.34
CA ARG A 101 2.64 -11.05 -1.09
C ARG A 101 3.50 -9.93 -1.66
N PHE A 102 3.09 -8.67 -1.51
CA PHE A 102 3.82 -7.54 -2.06
C PHE A 102 5.10 -7.28 -1.24
N ASP A 103 6.26 -7.48 -1.87
CA ASP A 103 7.56 -7.12 -1.28
C ASP A 103 8.10 -5.81 -1.91
N PRO A 104 8.32 -4.74 -1.10
CA PRO A 104 8.91 -3.49 -1.58
C PRO A 104 10.39 -3.60 -2.02
N PHE A 105 11.08 -4.70 -1.70
CA PHE A 105 12.47 -4.95 -2.10
C PHE A 105 12.58 -5.65 -3.46
N ASP A 106 11.54 -6.38 -3.87
CA ASP A 106 11.47 -7.11 -5.16
C ASP A 106 10.92 -6.25 -6.32
N VAL A 107 10.59 -4.99 -6.05
CA VAL A 107 10.15 -4.04 -7.08
C VAL A 107 11.31 -3.75 -8.04
N PRO A 108 11.09 -3.83 -9.37
CA PRO A 108 12.15 -3.72 -10.35
C PRO A 108 12.82 -2.34 -10.31
N THR A 109 14.13 -2.34 -10.49
CA THR A 109 14.93 -1.14 -10.61
C THR A 109 15.09 -0.74 -12.07
N ILE A 110 15.36 0.54 -12.32
CA ILE A 110 15.62 1.04 -13.66
C ILE A 110 16.80 0.32 -14.32
N SER A 111 17.88 0.05 -13.57
CA SER A 111 19.06 -0.66 -14.08
C SER A 111 18.70 -2.07 -14.53
N LEU A 112 17.95 -2.81 -13.71
CA LEU A 112 17.48 -4.17 -14.06
C LEU A 112 16.66 -4.16 -15.35
N ILE A 113 15.73 -3.21 -15.48
CA ILE A 113 14.89 -3.12 -16.67
C ILE A 113 15.73 -2.79 -17.90
N CYS A 114 16.70 -1.89 -17.80
CA CYS A 114 17.62 -1.62 -18.90
C CYS A 114 18.42 -2.87 -19.31
N GLU A 115 18.93 -3.63 -18.34
CA GLU A 115 19.65 -4.89 -18.61
C GLU A 115 18.75 -5.95 -19.29
N GLU A 116 17.48 -6.06 -18.88
CA GLU A 116 16.50 -6.95 -19.50
C GLU A 116 16.21 -6.56 -20.95
N LEU A 117 16.24 -5.26 -21.26
CA LEU A 117 16.02 -4.74 -22.61
C LEU A 117 17.22 -4.92 -23.54
N ASP A 118 18.43 -4.81 -23.00
CA ASP A 118 19.67 -4.93 -23.77
C ASP A 118 20.06 -6.40 -24.04
N ARG A 119 19.39 -7.37 -23.40
CA ARG A 119 19.64 -8.80 -23.61
C ARG A 119 19.27 -9.20 -25.05
N PRO A 120 20.19 -9.82 -25.82
CA PRO A 120 19.89 -10.28 -27.18
C PRO A 120 18.84 -11.40 -27.13
N LYS A 121 17.81 -11.27 -27.97
CA LYS A 121 16.75 -12.28 -28.13
C LYS A 121 17.38 -13.55 -28.73
N THR A 122 17.29 -14.67 -28.02
CA THR A 122 17.58 -15.99 -28.61
C THR A 122 16.46 -16.36 -29.56
N ALA A 123 16.80 -16.98 -30.69
CA ALA A 123 15.91 -17.28 -31.82
C ALA A 123 14.60 -18.03 -31.45
N GLU A 124 14.53 -18.63 -30.27
CA GLU A 124 13.36 -19.36 -29.76
C GLU A 124 12.20 -18.42 -29.32
N GLU A 125 12.45 -17.13 -29.05
CA GLU A 125 11.40 -16.16 -28.64
C GLU A 125 10.74 -15.41 -29.81
N GLU A 126 11.22 -15.61 -31.04
CA GLU A 126 10.70 -14.95 -32.24
C GLU A 126 9.51 -15.70 -32.86
N GLU A 127 9.43 -17.03 -32.67
CA GLU A 127 8.39 -17.88 -33.28
C GLU A 127 6.98 -17.69 -32.69
N GLU A 128 6.84 -17.21 -31.44
CA GLU A 128 5.52 -16.98 -30.82
C GLU A 128 4.84 -15.66 -31.24
N LYS A 129 5.49 -14.80 -32.05
CA LYS A 129 5.00 -13.42 -32.32
C LYS A 129 4.53 -13.14 -33.74
N GLU A 130 4.66 -14.08 -34.68
CA GLU A 130 4.34 -13.80 -36.09
C GLU A 130 2.83 -13.82 -36.42
N ASP A 131 1.95 -14.33 -35.56
CA ASP A 131 0.57 -14.63 -35.98
C ASP A 131 -0.48 -13.50 -35.74
N THR A 132 -0.10 -12.27 -35.39
CA THR A 132 -1.11 -11.19 -35.24
C THR A 132 -0.55 -9.76 -35.37
N ASP A 133 -0.32 -9.25 -36.59
CA ASP A 133 -0.76 -7.90 -37.05
C ASP A 133 -0.20 -7.59 -38.45
N GLU A 134 -0.98 -7.90 -39.50
CA GLU A 134 -0.84 -7.26 -40.81
C GLU A 134 -1.40 -5.84 -40.72
N ASN A 135 -0.55 -4.85 -40.42
CA ASN A 135 -0.79 -3.47 -40.82
C ASN A 135 0.52 -2.67 -40.90
N GLU A 136 0.67 -2.00 -42.04
CA GLU A 136 1.81 -1.19 -42.45
C GLU A 136 2.00 0.00 -41.50
N ARG A 137 3.01 -0.09 -40.61
CA ARG A 137 3.58 1.06 -39.89
C ARG A 137 5.08 0.88 -39.74
N GLU A 138 5.79 1.98 -39.91
CA GLU A 138 7.25 2.10 -40.05
C GLU A 138 8.05 1.29 -39.03
N ALA A 139 9.14 0.66 -39.49
CA ALA A 139 10.01 -0.22 -38.72
C ALA A 139 10.64 0.43 -37.46
N GLY A 140 10.73 1.76 -37.42
CA GLY A 140 11.20 2.52 -36.26
C GLY A 140 10.22 2.52 -35.08
N GLU A 141 8.91 2.49 -35.33
CA GLU A 141 7.88 2.34 -34.30
C GLU A 141 7.74 0.88 -33.84
N ARG A 142 7.98 -0.10 -34.73
CA ARG A 142 7.94 -1.53 -34.37
C ARG A 142 9.07 -1.94 -33.42
N ARG A 143 10.30 -1.42 -33.59
CA ARG A 143 11.40 -1.60 -32.61
C ARG A 143 11.11 -0.93 -31.26
N LYS A 144 10.35 0.16 -31.23
CA LYS A 144 9.86 0.80 -29.98
C LYS A 144 8.61 0.14 -29.41
N ARG A 145 7.82 -0.57 -30.22
CA ARG A 145 6.59 -1.24 -29.78
C ARG A 145 6.94 -2.53 -29.04
N ARG A 146 6.94 -2.38 -27.71
CA ARG A 146 6.67 -3.42 -26.68
C ARG A 146 7.87 -4.21 -26.18
N ASP A 147 9.03 -3.59 -26.15
CA ASP A 147 10.19 -4.13 -25.43
C ASP A 147 9.94 -4.25 -23.91
N TYR A 148 9.17 -3.32 -23.30
CA TYR A 148 8.82 -3.44 -21.87
C TYR A 148 8.02 -4.71 -21.53
N LYS A 149 7.33 -5.33 -22.50
CA LYS A 149 6.57 -6.57 -22.25
C LYS A 149 7.47 -7.76 -21.95
N GLN A 150 8.74 -7.68 -22.34
CA GLN A 150 9.78 -8.68 -22.06
C GLN A 150 10.53 -8.39 -20.75
N THR A 151 10.14 -7.33 -20.03
CA THR A 151 10.77 -6.93 -18.77
C THR A 151 9.91 -7.32 -17.57
N SER A 152 10.53 -7.35 -16.40
CA SER A 152 9.89 -7.47 -15.09
C SER A 152 8.84 -6.38 -14.81
N LEU A 153 8.84 -5.28 -15.58
CA LEU A 153 7.85 -4.21 -15.48
C LEU A 153 6.47 -4.61 -16.05
N ALA A 154 6.42 -5.58 -16.97
CA ALA A 154 5.22 -5.95 -17.72
C ALA A 154 4.02 -6.31 -16.81
N LYS A 155 4.29 -7.02 -15.70
CA LYS A 155 3.24 -7.43 -14.74
C LYS A 155 2.51 -6.23 -14.12
N TYR A 156 3.26 -5.16 -13.82
CA TYR A 156 2.71 -3.96 -13.19
C TYR A 156 1.94 -3.09 -14.19
N VAL A 157 2.37 -3.07 -15.46
CA VAL A 157 1.63 -2.40 -16.53
C VAL A 157 0.28 -3.08 -16.75
N LYS A 158 0.23 -4.42 -16.77
CA LYS A 158 -1.03 -5.16 -16.86
C LYS A 158 -2.00 -4.83 -15.71
N LEU A 159 -1.50 -4.68 -14.49
CA LEU A 159 -2.31 -4.25 -13.34
C LEU A 159 -2.89 -2.84 -13.55
N PHE A 160 -2.08 -1.92 -14.09
CA PHE A 160 -2.53 -0.58 -14.41
C PHE A 160 -3.59 -0.56 -15.51
N ASP A 161 -3.40 -1.36 -16.57
CA ASP A 161 -4.37 -1.48 -17.67
C ASP A 161 -5.73 -1.95 -17.14
N GLN A 162 -5.77 -2.96 -16.25
CA GLN A 162 -7.01 -3.41 -15.60
C GLN A 162 -7.70 -2.29 -14.82
N PHE A 163 -6.93 -1.45 -14.11
CA PHE A 163 -7.46 -0.28 -13.41
C PHE A 163 -8.02 0.76 -14.38
N LEU A 164 -7.31 1.08 -15.47
CA LEU A 164 -7.76 2.01 -16.50
C LEU A 164 -9.05 1.51 -17.18
N GLU A 165 -9.15 0.23 -17.49
CA GLU A 165 -10.37 -0.39 -18.03
C GLU A 165 -11.55 -0.29 -17.06
N GLY A 166 -11.30 -0.41 -15.76
CA GLY A 166 -12.31 -0.20 -14.71
C GLY A 166 -12.84 1.23 -14.72
N MET A 167 -11.93 2.22 -14.75
CA MET A 167 -12.31 3.64 -14.84
C MET A 167 -13.03 3.97 -16.14
N ALA A 168 -12.56 3.45 -17.27
CA ALA A 168 -13.19 3.70 -18.57
C ALA A 168 -14.63 3.17 -18.61
N ARG A 169 -14.89 2.00 -18.00
CA ARG A 169 -16.24 1.44 -17.89
C ARG A 169 -17.17 2.31 -17.04
N SER A 170 -16.71 2.80 -15.89
CA SER A 170 -17.54 3.66 -15.02
C SER A 170 -17.86 5.00 -15.68
N TRP A 171 -16.88 5.62 -16.34
CA TRP A 171 -17.06 6.90 -17.02
C TRP A 171 -17.96 6.83 -18.25
N LYS A 172 -17.89 5.75 -19.05
CA LYS A 172 -18.82 5.56 -20.18
C LYS A 172 -20.28 5.55 -19.71
N GLY A 173 -20.58 4.87 -18.61
CA GLY A 173 -21.94 4.83 -18.06
C GLY A 173 -22.43 6.18 -17.53
N GLU A 174 -21.54 6.99 -16.95
CA GLU A 174 -21.90 8.33 -16.45
C GLU A 174 -22.04 9.35 -17.59
N HIS A 175 -21.19 9.27 -18.61
CA HIS A 175 -21.24 10.12 -19.78
C HIS A 175 -22.51 9.89 -20.60
N LEU A 176 -22.91 8.61 -20.79
CA LEU A 176 -24.18 8.25 -21.43
C LEU A 176 -25.37 8.89 -20.70
N LYS A 177 -25.44 8.76 -19.37
CA LYS A 177 -26.49 9.39 -18.56
C LYS A 177 -26.52 10.91 -18.71
N LYS A 178 -25.35 11.57 -18.74
CA LYS A 178 -25.25 13.03 -18.91
C LYS A 178 -25.67 13.47 -20.32
N SER A 179 -25.28 12.72 -21.36
CA SER A 179 -25.71 12.95 -22.75
C SER A 179 -27.22 12.80 -22.90
N ASP A 180 -27.80 11.73 -22.35
CA ASP A 180 -29.25 11.47 -22.38
C ASP A 180 -30.04 12.58 -21.67
N LEU A 181 -29.51 13.11 -20.57
CA LEU A 181 -30.09 14.24 -19.82
C LEU A 181 -30.02 15.55 -20.61
N GLN A 182 -28.94 15.78 -21.36
CA GLN A 182 -28.76 16.99 -22.18
C GLN A 182 -29.44 16.89 -23.56
N LYS A 183 -29.89 15.70 -23.98
CA LYS A 183 -30.41 15.41 -25.34
C LYS A 183 -29.43 15.79 -26.46
N ASP A 184 -28.15 15.86 -26.13
CA ASP A 184 -27.07 15.97 -27.10
C ASP A 184 -26.83 14.55 -27.64
N PHE A 185 -27.56 14.20 -28.70
CA PHE A 185 -27.38 12.99 -29.49
C PHE A 185 -26.74 13.33 -30.83
#